data_AF-A0A238W8S1-F1
#
_entry.id   AF-A0A238W8S1-F1
#
_cell.length_a   1.000
_cell.length_b   1.000
_cell.length_c   1.000
_cell.angle_alpha   90.00
_cell.angle_beta   90.00
_cell.angle_gamma   90.00
#
_symmetry.space_group_name_H-M   'P 1'
#
loop_
_entity.id
_entity.type
_entity.pdbx_description
1 polymer ?
#
loop_
_entity_poly.entity_id
_entity_poly.type
_entity_poly.pdbx_seq_one_letter_code
_entity_poly.pdbx_strand_id
1 'polypeptide(L)'
;MPLFHRTIWGWGLLVLLWGLLPTPTAHAQAAPNPGENIAFLVTFGAKADASWGDDDHTETFFFLVPKQNRQPVYIRVFDPDCGGQHDEAKFGWNTTTEFSLYGGAGTHSGPDARGTDPKGQFRSGTLLSTKTFGAEKTYDNQWYTLGPLNPLTGEFVPDFDGFVFKVIVQGKTGDDGNLYRYFLSSSPTENIPVEGGNAFTYEYSFRLSPQRRTITHLYPFVNDRVVSIKQSNFDLDGDVSLKVFSVAKNGHTATVSGDNVWTSSTHRISEKEHGLSLDLQITSLTKASNDLVFYVTDQYDVALPFFAVPLGGPPRYRYEVDVKIRK
;
A
#
# COMPACT_ATOMS: atom_id res chain seq x y z
N MET A 1 70.95 25.02 -41.41
CA MET A 1 70.30 25.62 -40.22
C MET A 1 68.78 25.47 -40.38
N PRO A 2 68.01 25.26 -39.31
CA PRO A 2 67.59 23.91 -38.89
C PRO A 2 66.06 23.65 -38.89
N LEU A 3 65.72 22.35 -38.77
CA LEU A 3 64.55 21.67 -38.14
C LEU A 3 63.13 22.27 -38.20
N PHE A 4 62.12 21.42 -38.43
CA PHE A 4 60.99 21.07 -37.52
C PHE A 4 60.01 20.13 -38.28
N HIS A 5 59.90 18.82 -38.01
CA HIS A 5 59.16 18.09 -36.95
C HIS A 5 57.64 17.86 -37.17
N ARG A 6 57.27 16.55 -37.14
CA ARG A 6 55.98 15.91 -36.72
C ARG A 6 54.79 16.03 -37.71
N THR A 7 53.84 15.10 -37.82
CA THR A 7 53.27 14.16 -36.84
C THR A 7 52.50 13.03 -37.55
N ILE A 8 52.61 11.81 -37.05
CA ILE A 8 51.78 10.64 -37.39
C ILE A 8 50.49 10.73 -36.56
N TRP A 9 49.31 10.68 -37.19
CA TRP A 9 48.03 10.55 -36.48
C TRP A 9 47.55 9.10 -36.57
N GLY A 10 47.73 8.37 -35.48
CA GLY A 10 47.08 7.09 -35.25
C GLY A 10 45.63 7.31 -34.82
N TRP A 11 44.71 6.63 -35.49
CA TRP A 11 43.31 6.55 -35.07
C TRP A 11 43.21 5.56 -33.91
N GLY A 12 43.08 6.07 -32.69
CA GLY A 12 42.78 5.29 -31.49
C GLY A 12 41.31 4.85 -31.48
N LEU A 13 41.08 3.55 -31.43
CA LEU A 13 39.78 2.93 -31.23
C LEU A 13 39.35 3.15 -29.77
N LEU A 14 38.36 4.00 -29.54
CA LEU A 14 37.83 4.27 -28.19
C LEU A 14 36.71 3.26 -27.92
N VAL A 15 37.06 2.15 -27.26
CA VAL A 15 36.10 1.17 -26.74
C VAL A 15 35.39 1.79 -25.54
N LEU A 16 34.17 2.27 -25.76
CA LEU A 16 33.26 2.68 -24.70
C LEU A 16 32.75 1.42 -23.97
N LEU A 17 33.43 1.07 -22.87
CA LEU A 17 32.89 0.17 -21.86
C LEU A 17 31.69 0.86 -21.18
N TRP A 18 30.49 0.54 -21.64
CA TRP A 18 29.27 0.78 -20.86
C TRP A 18 29.29 -0.13 -19.63
N GLY A 19 29.76 0.42 -18.51
CA GLY A 19 29.52 -0.17 -17.21
C GLY A 19 28.02 -0.23 -16.95
N LEU A 20 27.46 -1.44 -16.90
CA LEU A 20 26.17 -1.72 -16.29
C LEU A 20 26.27 -1.32 -14.80
N LEU A 21 25.85 -0.09 -14.49
CA LEU A 21 25.58 0.28 -13.11
C LEU A 21 24.37 -0.54 -12.67
N PRO A 22 24.46 -1.29 -11.55
CA PRO A 22 23.29 -1.96 -10.99
C PRO A 22 22.27 -0.87 -10.64
N THR A 23 21.15 -0.87 -11.36
CA THR A 23 20.00 -0.06 -10.98
C THR A 23 19.59 -0.47 -9.56
N PRO A 24 19.46 0.45 -8.60
CA PRO A 24 18.94 0.09 -7.29
C PRO A 24 17.59 -0.58 -7.50
N THR A 25 17.47 -1.84 -7.09
CA THR A 25 16.21 -2.57 -7.08
C THR A 25 15.26 -1.80 -6.19
N ALA A 26 14.36 -1.04 -6.81
CA ALA A 26 13.28 -0.39 -6.07
C ALA A 26 12.53 -1.47 -5.29
N HIS A 27 12.39 -1.29 -3.98
CA HIS A 27 11.59 -2.15 -3.08
C HIS A 27 10.08 -2.00 -3.37
N ALA A 28 9.71 -1.95 -4.64
CA ALA A 28 8.45 -1.47 -5.19
C ALA A 28 7.24 -2.38 -4.92
N GLN A 29 7.35 -3.38 -4.03
CA GLN A 29 6.28 -4.37 -3.78
C GLN A 29 6.16 -4.83 -2.34
N ALA A 30 6.83 -4.14 -1.42
CA ALA A 30 6.44 -4.19 -0.03
C ALA A 30 5.10 -3.46 0.12
N ALA A 31 4.20 -4.00 0.94
CA ALA A 31 3.00 -3.33 1.40
C ALA A 31 3.00 -3.36 2.94
N PRO A 32 3.15 -2.21 3.61
CA PRO A 32 3.33 -0.88 3.03
C PRO A 32 4.67 -0.73 2.29
N ASN A 33 4.70 0.14 1.29
CA ASN A 33 5.91 0.54 0.60
C ASN A 33 6.74 1.45 1.51
N PRO A 34 8.09 1.35 1.52
CA PRO A 34 8.93 2.27 2.29
C PRO A 34 8.67 3.75 2.01
N GLY A 35 8.23 4.10 0.80
CA GLY A 35 7.85 5.48 0.42
C GLY A 35 6.52 5.97 1.00
N GLU A 36 5.68 5.07 1.53
CA GLU A 36 4.47 5.43 2.30
C GLU A 36 4.82 5.80 3.73
N ASN A 37 5.94 5.27 4.24
CA ASN A 37 6.45 5.54 5.59
C ASN A 37 5.43 5.22 6.70
N ILE A 38 4.64 4.18 6.44
CA ILE A 38 3.80 3.47 7.40
C ILE A 38 4.69 2.49 8.18
N ALA A 39 4.46 2.35 9.50
CA ALA A 39 5.23 1.41 10.30
C ALA A 39 4.85 -0.04 9.96
N PHE A 40 3.59 -0.41 10.14
CA PHE A 40 3.05 -1.75 9.91
C PHE A 40 1.58 -1.67 9.50
N LEU A 41 1.09 -2.70 8.82
CA LEU A 41 -0.35 -2.98 8.80
C LEU A 41 -0.76 -3.49 10.17
N VAL A 42 -2.04 -3.33 10.54
CA VAL A 42 -2.50 -3.78 11.84
C VAL A 42 -3.88 -4.43 11.76
N THR A 43 -4.03 -5.56 12.44
CA THR A 43 -5.33 -6.21 12.62
C THR A 43 -5.43 -6.72 14.04
N PHE A 44 -6.42 -6.24 14.77
CA PHE A 44 -6.68 -6.60 16.15
C PHE A 44 -7.58 -7.83 16.26
N GLY A 45 -7.47 -8.53 17.39
CA GLY A 45 -8.33 -9.65 17.74
C GLY A 45 -9.81 -9.26 17.87
N ALA A 46 -10.71 -10.22 17.65
CA ALA A 46 -12.17 -10.01 17.62
C ALA A 46 -12.81 -9.50 18.94
N LYS A 47 -12.04 -9.36 20.02
CA LYS A 47 -12.48 -8.82 21.31
C LYS A 47 -11.76 -7.52 21.68
N ALA A 48 -10.90 -7.01 20.80
CA ALA A 48 -10.27 -5.71 21.00
C ALA A 48 -11.34 -4.62 21.03
N ASP A 49 -11.05 -3.55 21.76
CA ASP A 49 -11.90 -2.37 21.72
C ASP A 49 -11.55 -1.57 20.46
N ALA A 50 -12.56 -1.08 19.74
CA ALA A 50 -12.33 -0.31 18.51
C ALA A 50 -11.49 0.94 18.77
N SER A 51 -11.46 1.47 20.00
CA SER A 51 -10.60 2.61 20.40
C SER A 51 -9.09 2.33 20.33
N TRP A 52 -8.68 1.17 19.82
CA TRP A 52 -7.28 0.81 19.55
C TRP A 52 -6.94 0.97 18.07
N GLY A 53 -7.83 1.58 17.27
CA GLY A 53 -7.53 1.96 15.89
C GLY A 53 -7.96 0.99 14.80
N ASP A 54 -8.66 -0.08 15.15
CA ASP A 54 -9.20 -1.08 14.21
C ASP A 54 -10.70 -1.29 14.51
N ASP A 55 -11.55 -0.86 13.58
CA ASP A 55 -12.99 -0.76 13.80
C ASP A 55 -13.75 -2.06 13.49
N ASP A 56 -13.15 -3.00 12.75
CA ASP A 56 -13.84 -4.21 12.30
C ASP A 56 -13.02 -5.52 12.33
N HIS A 57 -11.79 -5.45 12.82
CA HIS A 57 -10.88 -6.59 13.01
C HIS A 57 -10.53 -7.33 11.73
N THR A 58 -10.66 -6.66 10.58
CA THR A 58 -10.48 -7.24 9.26
C THR A 58 -9.71 -6.29 8.34
N GLU A 59 -8.73 -6.81 7.61
CA GLU A 59 -8.03 -6.04 6.58
C GLU A 59 -7.98 -6.84 5.27
N THR A 60 -8.26 -6.18 4.15
CA THR A 60 -8.28 -6.82 2.83
C THR A 60 -7.24 -6.21 1.91
N PHE A 61 -6.25 -7.01 1.51
CA PHE A 61 -5.21 -6.61 0.57
C PHE A 61 -5.33 -7.33 -0.77
N PHE A 62 -5.03 -6.63 -1.85
CA PHE A 62 -5.01 -7.15 -3.21
C PHE A 62 -3.59 -7.13 -3.78
N PHE A 63 -3.32 -8.10 -4.65
CA PHE A 63 -2.02 -8.26 -5.29
C PHE A 63 -2.21 -8.41 -6.80
N LEU A 64 -1.69 -7.46 -7.56
CA LEU A 64 -1.72 -7.42 -9.00
C LEU A 64 -0.47 -8.09 -9.59
N VAL A 65 -0.69 -9.05 -10.48
CA VAL A 65 0.34 -9.71 -11.28
C VAL A 65 0.08 -9.40 -12.76
N PRO A 66 1.05 -8.86 -13.52
CA PRO A 66 0.82 -8.50 -14.92
C PRO A 66 0.40 -9.69 -15.77
N LYS A 67 -0.49 -9.46 -16.75
CA LYS A 67 -1.01 -10.55 -17.59
C LYS A 67 0.05 -11.28 -18.41
N GLN A 68 1.26 -10.76 -18.54
CA GLN A 68 2.37 -11.38 -19.26
C GLN A 68 3.18 -12.33 -18.36
N ASN A 69 3.09 -12.18 -17.04
CA ASN A 69 3.81 -13.06 -16.13
C ASN A 69 3.21 -14.47 -16.16
N ARG A 70 4.06 -15.46 -16.37
CA ARG A 70 3.70 -16.89 -16.38
C ARG A 70 4.45 -17.68 -15.31
N GLN A 71 5.41 -17.04 -14.63
CA GLN A 71 6.19 -17.67 -13.59
C GLN A 71 5.41 -17.68 -12.27
N PRO A 72 5.62 -18.69 -11.41
CA PRO A 72 5.04 -18.69 -10.08
C PRO A 72 5.38 -17.41 -9.30
N VAL A 73 4.42 -16.94 -8.52
CA VAL A 73 4.61 -15.83 -7.58
C VAL A 73 4.25 -16.28 -6.17
N TYR A 74 4.64 -15.47 -5.20
CA TYR A 74 4.49 -15.75 -3.78
C TYR A 74 4.00 -14.48 -3.09
N ILE A 75 3.06 -14.61 -2.16
CA ILE A 75 2.70 -13.52 -1.25
C ILE A 75 3.34 -13.86 0.09
N ARG A 76 4.27 -13.01 0.52
CA ARG A 76 5.00 -13.22 1.77
C ARG A 76 4.45 -12.31 2.84
N VAL A 77 4.30 -12.83 4.05
CA VAL A 77 3.82 -12.12 5.23
C VAL A 77 4.94 -12.08 6.25
N PHE A 78 5.37 -10.89 6.63
CA PHE A 78 6.33 -10.67 7.69
C PHE A 78 5.59 -10.53 9.01
N ASP A 79 6.09 -11.20 10.05
CA ASP A 79 5.55 -11.18 11.40
C ASP A 79 4.06 -11.56 11.48
N PRO A 80 3.67 -12.74 10.95
CA PRO A 80 2.27 -13.13 10.88
C PRO A 80 1.70 -13.65 12.22
N ASP A 81 2.55 -13.94 13.22
CA ASP A 81 2.09 -14.23 14.58
C ASP A 81 1.66 -12.96 15.31
N CYS A 82 0.77 -13.12 16.28
CA CYS A 82 0.37 -12.08 17.21
C CYS A 82 1.06 -12.30 18.56
N GLY A 83 2.34 -11.96 18.60
CA GLY A 83 3.18 -11.83 19.78
C GLY A 83 4.61 -11.44 19.43
N GLY A 84 5.44 -11.19 20.45
CA GLY A 84 6.87 -10.96 20.22
C GLY A 84 7.22 -9.49 20.05
N GLN A 85 7.99 -9.15 19.01
CA GLN A 85 8.72 -7.87 18.95
C GLN A 85 7.86 -6.67 18.55
N HIS A 86 6.96 -6.81 17.57
CA HIS A 86 6.29 -5.66 16.94
C HIS A 86 4.82 -5.51 17.35
N ASP A 87 4.19 -6.61 17.71
CA ASP A 87 2.77 -6.68 18.08
C ASP A 87 2.41 -5.92 19.37
N GLU A 88 1.12 -5.68 19.55
CA GLU A 88 0.59 -4.97 20.72
C GLU A 88 -0.25 -5.87 21.62
N ALA A 89 0.31 -6.22 22.77
CA ALA A 89 -0.40 -6.97 23.81
C ALA A 89 -1.20 -6.03 24.72
N LYS A 90 -2.43 -6.43 25.06
CA LYS A 90 -3.18 -5.75 26.13
C LYS A 90 -2.88 -6.34 27.51
N PHE A 91 -3.12 -7.64 27.68
CA PHE A 91 -2.81 -8.39 28.91
C PHE A 91 -2.29 -9.80 28.61
N GLY A 92 -1.11 -9.86 27.99
CA GLY A 92 -0.52 -11.10 27.49
C GLY A 92 -1.20 -11.58 26.20
N TRP A 93 -0.54 -12.50 25.49
CA TRP A 93 -0.98 -12.87 24.15
C TRP A 93 -2.12 -13.90 24.16
N ASN A 94 -3.26 -13.52 23.59
CA ASN A 94 -4.47 -14.35 23.49
C ASN A 94 -5.16 -14.28 22.11
N THR A 95 -4.60 -13.49 21.19
CA THR A 95 -5.14 -13.28 19.85
C THR A 95 -4.68 -14.35 18.87
N THR A 96 -5.58 -14.71 17.96
CA THR A 96 -5.24 -15.48 16.77
C THR A 96 -5.71 -14.73 15.54
N THR A 97 -4.87 -14.71 14.52
CA THR A 97 -5.08 -13.96 13.28
C THR A 97 -5.09 -14.93 12.09
N GLU A 98 -6.14 -14.87 11.28
CA GLU A 98 -6.33 -15.74 10.11
C GLU A 98 -6.03 -14.99 8.82
N PHE A 99 -5.10 -15.51 8.03
CA PHE A 99 -4.77 -15.04 6.69
C PHE A 99 -5.41 -15.98 5.66
N SER A 100 -6.37 -15.47 4.90
CA SER A 100 -7.09 -16.22 3.86
C SER A 100 -6.76 -15.67 2.47
N LEU A 101 -6.19 -16.49 1.59
CA LEU A 101 -5.82 -16.13 0.22
C LEU A 101 -6.88 -16.59 -0.78
N TYR A 102 -7.32 -15.70 -1.65
CA TYR A 102 -8.32 -15.92 -2.69
C TYR A 102 -7.79 -15.58 -4.09
N GLY A 103 -8.32 -16.28 -5.09
CA GLY A 103 -8.16 -15.99 -6.51
C GLY A 103 -9.39 -16.43 -7.32
N GLY A 104 -9.33 -16.35 -8.65
CA GLY A 104 -10.43 -16.72 -9.54
C GLY A 104 -11.59 -15.72 -9.55
N ALA A 105 -12.64 -16.04 -10.29
CA ALA A 105 -13.75 -15.11 -10.55
C ALA A 105 -14.39 -14.58 -9.25
N GLY A 106 -14.63 -13.27 -9.20
CA GLY A 106 -15.25 -12.58 -8.06
C GLY A 106 -14.28 -12.19 -6.95
N THR A 107 -13.00 -12.55 -7.02
CA THR A 107 -11.99 -12.14 -6.02
C THR A 107 -11.90 -10.62 -5.86
N HIS A 108 -11.93 -9.88 -6.96
CA HIS A 108 -11.91 -8.42 -7.07
C HIS A 108 -13.20 -7.87 -7.69
N SER A 109 -13.77 -8.56 -8.70
CA SER A 109 -14.99 -8.09 -9.39
C SER A 109 -16.28 -8.29 -8.59
N GLY A 110 -16.23 -9.05 -7.50
CA GLY A 110 -17.35 -9.25 -6.59
C GLY A 110 -17.87 -7.89 -6.06
N PRO A 111 -19.19 -7.68 -5.96
CA PRO A 111 -19.75 -6.40 -5.51
C PRO A 111 -19.20 -5.93 -4.16
N ASP A 112 -19.09 -6.85 -3.20
CA ASP A 112 -18.64 -6.57 -1.84
C ASP A 112 -17.13 -6.79 -1.65
N ALA A 113 -16.41 -7.25 -2.68
CA ALA A 113 -14.99 -7.58 -2.57
C ALA A 113 -14.13 -6.35 -2.23
N ARG A 114 -14.57 -5.17 -2.70
CA ARG A 114 -13.86 -3.89 -2.61
C ARG A 114 -14.49 -2.94 -1.58
N GLY A 115 -15.36 -3.47 -0.72
CA GLY A 115 -15.98 -2.71 0.36
C GLY A 115 -14.94 -2.23 1.38
N THR A 116 -15.33 -1.24 2.17
CA THR A 116 -14.58 -0.70 3.31
C THR A 116 -15.19 -1.19 4.63
N ASP A 117 -15.81 -2.37 4.59
CA ASP A 117 -16.31 -3.09 5.74
C ASP A 117 -16.51 -4.57 5.37
N PRO A 118 -16.38 -5.51 6.32
CA PRO A 118 -16.48 -6.95 6.08
C PRO A 118 -17.94 -7.41 6.01
N LYS A 119 -18.74 -6.79 5.14
CA LYS A 119 -20.16 -7.12 4.92
C LYS A 119 -20.39 -7.89 3.63
N GLY A 120 -21.57 -8.49 3.54
CA GLY A 120 -22.00 -9.23 2.35
C GLY A 120 -21.07 -10.37 1.98
N GLN A 121 -20.71 -10.45 0.70
CA GLN A 121 -19.82 -11.46 0.12
C GLN A 121 -18.38 -10.94 -0.04
N PHE A 122 -17.84 -10.17 0.92
CA PHE A 122 -16.47 -9.66 0.85
C PHE A 122 -15.40 -10.76 0.69
N ARG A 123 -15.70 -11.99 1.16
CA ARG A 123 -14.89 -13.22 0.97
C ARG A 123 -15.11 -13.90 -0.39
N SER A 124 -15.68 -13.22 -1.37
CA SER A 124 -15.90 -13.74 -2.73
C SER A 124 -14.59 -14.16 -3.42
N GLY A 125 -14.72 -15.10 -4.35
CA GLY A 125 -13.61 -15.74 -5.05
C GLY A 125 -13.43 -17.20 -4.62
N THR A 126 -12.37 -17.83 -5.13
CA THR A 126 -11.96 -19.18 -4.74
C THR A 126 -10.92 -19.08 -3.64
N LEU A 127 -11.21 -19.66 -2.47
CA LEU A 127 -10.23 -19.80 -1.40
C LEU A 127 -9.11 -20.74 -1.86
N LEU A 128 -7.89 -20.23 -1.93
CA LEU A 128 -6.69 -20.96 -2.35
C LEU A 128 -5.90 -21.51 -1.17
N SER A 129 -5.84 -20.75 -0.07
CA SER A 129 -5.14 -21.14 1.15
C SER A 129 -5.68 -20.36 2.35
N THR A 130 -5.59 -20.96 3.53
CA THR A 130 -5.83 -20.28 4.81
C THR A 130 -4.79 -20.72 5.83
N LYS A 131 -4.36 -19.77 6.67
CA LYS A 131 -3.44 -20.05 7.78
C LYS A 131 -3.78 -19.14 8.96
N THR A 132 -3.93 -19.75 10.13
CA THR A 132 -4.10 -19.04 11.40
C THR A 132 -2.79 -19.08 12.19
N PHE A 133 -2.46 -17.96 12.81
CA PHE A 133 -1.34 -17.79 13.73
C PHE A 133 -1.85 -17.29 15.08
N GLY A 134 -1.21 -17.73 16.16
CA GLY A 134 -1.33 -17.17 17.51
C GLY A 134 -0.03 -16.47 17.87
N ALA A 135 0.49 -16.67 19.08
CA ALA A 135 1.74 -16.05 19.56
C ALA A 135 2.97 -16.99 19.43
N GLU A 136 3.12 -17.67 18.30
CA GLU A 136 4.20 -18.64 18.12
C GLU A 136 5.53 -17.98 17.71
N LYS A 137 6.50 -17.95 18.63
CA LYS A 137 7.90 -17.48 18.43
C LYS A 137 8.65 -17.97 17.18
N THR A 138 8.14 -18.99 16.50
CA THR A 138 8.73 -19.49 15.25
C THR A 138 8.50 -18.51 14.10
N TYR A 139 7.45 -17.68 14.18
CA TYR A 139 7.09 -16.71 13.15
C TYR A 139 7.47 -15.26 13.53
N ASP A 140 7.76 -14.99 14.82
CA ASP A 140 8.21 -13.68 15.33
C ASP A 140 9.40 -13.16 14.54
N ASN A 141 9.19 -12.00 13.91
CA ASN A 141 10.15 -11.29 13.08
C ASN A 141 10.66 -12.14 11.89
N GLN A 142 9.86 -13.13 11.45
CA GLN A 142 10.14 -14.00 10.31
C GLN A 142 9.16 -13.76 9.15
N TRP A 143 9.54 -14.26 7.97
CA TRP A 143 8.66 -14.30 6.80
C TRP A 143 7.99 -15.66 6.67
N TYR A 144 6.67 -15.66 6.55
CA TYR A 144 5.87 -16.78 6.08
C TYR A 144 5.48 -16.58 4.61
N THR A 145 5.41 -17.66 3.84
CA THR A 145 5.16 -17.58 2.40
C THR A 145 3.88 -18.32 2.02
N LEU A 146 2.94 -17.61 1.39
CA LEU A 146 1.77 -18.16 0.72
C LEU A 146 2.11 -18.42 -0.76
N GLY A 147 2.12 -19.70 -1.15
CA GLY A 147 2.41 -20.11 -2.53
C GLY A 147 3.17 -21.43 -2.61
N PRO A 148 3.67 -21.83 -3.80
CA PRO A 148 3.67 -21.06 -5.05
C PRO A 148 2.27 -20.82 -5.62
N LEU A 149 2.05 -19.65 -6.22
CA LEU A 149 0.81 -19.26 -6.90
C LEU A 149 1.06 -19.23 -8.41
N ASN A 150 0.22 -19.93 -9.17
CA ASN A 150 0.17 -19.74 -10.62
C ASN A 150 -0.58 -18.44 -10.91
N PRO A 151 0.01 -17.44 -11.61
CA PRO A 151 -0.68 -16.17 -11.89
C PRO A 151 -2.09 -16.34 -12.47
N LEU A 152 -2.32 -17.38 -13.28
CA LEU A 152 -3.61 -17.64 -13.92
C LEU A 152 -4.72 -18.11 -12.95
N THR A 153 -4.39 -18.42 -11.70
CA THR A 153 -5.40 -18.71 -10.66
C THR A 153 -5.92 -17.44 -9.98
N GLY A 154 -5.33 -16.28 -10.26
CA GLY A 154 -5.92 -14.99 -9.88
C GLY A 154 -7.11 -14.64 -10.78
N GLU A 155 -7.85 -13.59 -10.42
CA GLU A 155 -8.89 -13.04 -11.29
C GLU A 155 -8.28 -12.15 -12.35
N PHE A 156 -8.56 -12.37 -13.64
CA PHE A 156 -8.19 -11.40 -14.66
C PHE A 156 -9.07 -10.14 -14.53
N VAL A 157 -8.45 -9.00 -14.25
CA VAL A 157 -9.11 -7.69 -14.13
C VAL A 157 -8.73 -6.84 -15.33
N PRO A 158 -9.65 -6.58 -16.28
CA PRO A 158 -9.35 -5.84 -17.51
C PRO A 158 -8.79 -4.44 -17.27
N ASP A 159 -9.32 -3.72 -16.27
CA ASP A 159 -8.91 -2.36 -15.92
C ASP A 159 -7.43 -2.28 -15.47
N PHE A 160 -6.88 -3.39 -14.96
CA PHE A 160 -5.48 -3.49 -14.54
C PHE A 160 -4.61 -4.27 -15.53
N ASP A 161 -5.20 -4.81 -16.59
CA ASP A 161 -4.53 -5.67 -17.56
C ASP A 161 -3.69 -6.79 -16.90
N GLY A 162 -4.24 -7.40 -15.84
CA GLY A 162 -3.51 -8.33 -14.99
C GLY A 162 -4.39 -9.23 -14.13
N PHE A 163 -3.75 -10.17 -13.44
CA PHE A 163 -4.38 -11.11 -12.53
C PHE A 163 -4.31 -10.61 -11.08
N VAL A 164 -5.43 -10.65 -10.38
CA VAL A 164 -5.56 -10.15 -9.01
C VAL A 164 -5.78 -11.32 -8.04
N PHE A 165 -4.99 -11.34 -6.98
CA PHE A 165 -5.23 -12.13 -5.78
C PHE A 165 -5.71 -11.23 -4.65
N LYS A 166 -6.40 -11.81 -3.67
CA LYS A 166 -6.89 -11.11 -2.47
C LYS A 166 -6.46 -11.87 -1.23
N VAL A 167 -5.85 -11.19 -0.26
CA VAL A 167 -5.63 -11.71 1.09
C VAL A 167 -6.57 -10.98 2.04
N ILE A 168 -7.31 -11.73 2.83
CA ILE A 168 -8.12 -11.21 3.93
C ILE A 168 -7.47 -11.64 5.23
N VAL A 169 -7.10 -10.69 6.07
CA VAL A 169 -6.65 -10.90 7.43
C VAL A 169 -7.82 -10.65 8.36
N GLN A 170 -8.00 -11.52 9.34
CA GLN A 170 -9.05 -11.32 10.34
C GLN A 170 -8.56 -11.77 11.72
N GLY A 171 -8.69 -10.90 12.71
CA GLY A 171 -8.56 -11.29 14.11
C GLY A 171 -9.72 -12.19 14.53
N LYS A 172 -9.43 -13.40 15.02
CA LYS A 172 -10.44 -14.43 15.33
C LYS A 172 -10.76 -14.53 16.82
N THR A 173 -9.75 -14.30 17.65
CA THR A 173 -9.86 -14.38 19.11
C THR A 173 -9.07 -13.24 19.73
N GLY A 174 -9.23 -13.04 21.03
CA GLY A 174 -8.36 -12.14 21.80
C GLY A 174 -8.55 -10.66 21.53
N ASP A 175 -7.72 -9.85 22.16
CA ASP A 175 -7.78 -8.39 22.19
C ASP A 175 -6.42 -7.70 21.97
N ASP A 176 -5.48 -8.41 21.33
CA ASP A 176 -4.15 -7.94 20.96
C ASP A 176 -4.12 -7.53 19.48
N GLY A 177 -3.15 -6.68 19.11
CA GLY A 177 -2.93 -6.21 17.74
C GLY A 177 -1.80 -6.98 17.05
N ASN A 178 -2.08 -7.58 15.88
CA ASN A 178 -1.06 -8.15 15.02
C ASN A 178 -0.56 -7.12 13.99
N LEU A 179 0.74 -6.83 14.02
CA LEU A 179 1.46 -5.88 13.20
C LEU A 179 2.35 -6.57 12.17
N TYR A 180 1.92 -6.55 10.92
CA TYR A 180 2.57 -7.31 9.85
C TYR A 180 2.87 -6.46 8.61
N ARG A 181 3.59 -7.06 7.66
CA ARG A 181 3.81 -6.49 6.32
C ARG A 181 3.70 -7.56 5.25
N TYR A 182 3.40 -7.14 4.03
CA TYR A 182 3.41 -7.99 2.86
C TYR A 182 4.58 -7.73 1.93
N PHE A 183 4.89 -8.75 1.12
CA PHE A 183 5.72 -8.61 -0.06
C PHE A 183 5.23 -9.53 -1.19
N LEU A 184 4.93 -8.99 -2.36
CA LEU A 184 4.68 -9.79 -3.57
C LEU A 184 6.03 -10.18 -4.18
N SER A 185 6.32 -11.48 -4.25
CA SER A 185 7.62 -11.97 -4.69
C SER A 185 7.60 -12.97 -5.84
N SER A 186 8.67 -12.96 -6.63
CA SER A 186 9.04 -14.03 -7.56
C SER A 186 9.85 -15.15 -6.90
N SER A 187 10.21 -15.03 -5.60
CA SER A 187 10.97 -16.03 -4.84
C SER A 187 10.19 -16.53 -3.62
N PRO A 188 10.30 -17.84 -3.27
CA PRO A 188 9.67 -18.39 -2.07
C PRO A 188 10.34 -17.92 -0.77
N THR A 189 11.60 -17.50 -0.83
CA THR A 189 12.46 -17.27 0.35
C THR A 189 13.08 -15.88 0.41
N GLU A 190 13.10 -15.15 -0.70
CA GLU A 190 13.67 -13.80 -0.80
C GLU A 190 12.62 -12.79 -1.24
N ASN A 191 12.78 -11.53 -0.85
CA ASN A 191 11.86 -10.44 -1.25
C ASN A 191 12.29 -9.86 -2.60
N ILE A 192 12.10 -10.66 -3.66
CA ILE A 192 12.40 -10.25 -5.03
C ILE A 192 11.11 -9.76 -5.70
N PRO A 193 11.00 -8.50 -6.14
CA PRO A 193 9.78 -8.00 -6.76
C PRO A 193 9.45 -8.74 -8.07
N VAL A 194 8.16 -8.87 -8.36
CA VAL A 194 7.59 -9.33 -9.62
C VAL A 194 7.49 -8.15 -10.58
N GLU A 195 8.28 -8.09 -11.66
CA GLU A 195 8.23 -6.95 -12.59
C GLU A 195 6.80 -6.60 -13.02
N GLY A 196 6.42 -5.31 -12.88
CA GLY A 196 5.09 -4.78 -13.20
C GLY A 196 3.97 -5.11 -12.20
N GLY A 197 4.22 -5.93 -11.18
CA GLY A 197 3.25 -6.21 -10.13
C GLY A 197 3.05 -5.05 -9.14
N ASN A 198 2.00 -5.13 -8.34
CA ASN A 198 1.70 -4.15 -7.30
C ASN A 198 0.87 -4.78 -6.17
N ALA A 199 0.80 -4.10 -5.02
CA ALA A 199 -0.14 -4.40 -3.95
C ALA A 199 -1.03 -3.18 -3.73
N PHE A 200 -2.30 -3.41 -3.38
CA PHE A 200 -3.25 -2.33 -3.14
C PHE A 200 -4.37 -2.73 -2.20
N THR A 201 -5.00 -1.75 -1.58
CA THR A 201 -6.20 -1.94 -0.74
C THR A 201 -7.24 -0.86 -1.04
N TYR A 202 -8.49 -1.06 -0.62
CA TYR A 202 -9.56 -0.06 -0.66
C TYR A 202 -9.79 0.61 0.70
N GLU A 203 -9.31 -0.02 1.76
CA GLU A 203 -9.34 0.46 3.14
C GLU A 203 -8.06 0.04 3.83
N TYR A 204 -7.45 0.98 4.55
CA TYR A 204 -6.11 0.82 5.07
C TYR A 204 -6.14 0.87 6.59
N SER A 205 -5.81 -0.23 7.26
CA SER A 205 -5.63 -0.29 8.72
C SER A 205 -4.14 -0.36 9.02
N PHE A 206 -3.58 0.66 9.67
CA PHE A 206 -2.14 0.73 9.84
C PHE A 206 -1.65 1.56 11.03
N ARG A 207 -0.43 1.25 11.45
CA ARG A 207 0.32 2.00 12.47
C ARG A 207 1.15 3.13 11.86
N LEU A 208 0.99 4.35 12.39
CA LEU A 208 1.87 5.47 12.07
C LEU A 208 3.31 5.23 12.54
N SER A 209 4.27 5.78 11.79
CA SER A 209 5.67 5.81 12.25
C SER A 209 5.79 6.60 13.56
N PRO A 210 6.42 6.05 14.63
CA PRO A 210 6.51 6.69 15.95
C PRO A 210 7.55 7.84 16.01
N GLN A 211 7.96 8.36 14.86
CA GLN A 211 8.95 9.43 14.73
C GLN A 211 8.26 10.78 14.62
N ARG A 212 8.76 11.81 15.33
CA ARG A 212 8.18 13.16 15.27
C ARG A 212 8.35 13.81 13.90
N ARG A 213 7.33 14.56 13.48
CA ARG A 213 7.30 15.36 12.23
C ARG A 213 7.50 14.51 10.98
N THR A 214 7.06 13.27 11.09
CA THR A 214 7.17 12.27 10.05
C THR A 214 5.91 12.34 9.19
N ILE A 215 6.09 12.22 7.88
CA ILE A 215 5.00 12.33 6.92
C ILE A 215 4.70 10.93 6.40
N THR A 216 3.51 10.43 6.70
CA THR A 216 2.96 9.23 6.10
C THR A 216 2.23 9.63 4.82
N HIS A 217 2.40 8.84 3.77
CA HIS A 217 1.82 9.10 2.46
C HIS A 217 0.84 8.00 2.06
N LEU A 218 -0.36 8.38 1.63
CA LEU A 218 -1.36 7.46 1.08
C LEU A 218 -1.70 7.87 -0.36
N TYR A 219 -1.76 6.90 -1.27
CA TYR A 219 -1.82 7.15 -2.72
C TYR A 219 -3.11 6.61 -3.40
N PRO A 220 -4.31 7.13 -3.06
CA PRO A 220 -5.54 6.72 -3.72
C PRO A 220 -5.52 7.10 -5.20
N PHE A 221 -5.88 6.15 -6.06
CA PHE A 221 -5.89 6.34 -7.52
C PHE A 221 -7.23 6.91 -8.01
N VAL A 222 -7.14 7.95 -8.83
CA VAL A 222 -8.30 8.70 -9.35
C VAL A 222 -8.46 8.39 -10.84
N ASN A 223 -9.53 7.68 -11.22
CA ASN A 223 -9.84 7.44 -12.63
C ASN A 223 -10.55 8.64 -13.29
N ASP A 224 -10.85 8.52 -14.58
CA ASP A 224 -11.48 9.54 -15.44
C ASP A 224 -12.93 9.88 -15.07
N ARG A 225 -13.57 9.10 -14.19
CA ARG A 225 -14.96 9.27 -13.75
C ARG A 225 -15.09 9.94 -12.39
N VAL A 226 -13.99 10.16 -11.67
CA VAL A 226 -14.02 10.75 -10.33
C VAL A 226 -14.12 12.28 -10.44
N VAL A 227 -15.17 12.86 -9.86
CA VAL A 227 -15.42 14.32 -9.82
C VAL A 227 -15.15 14.90 -8.44
N SER A 228 -15.29 14.08 -7.40
CA SER A 228 -14.90 14.41 -6.03
C SER A 228 -14.53 13.16 -5.30
N ILE A 229 -13.61 13.32 -4.35
CA ILE A 229 -13.31 12.29 -3.37
C ILE A 229 -13.89 12.68 -2.02
N LYS A 230 -14.26 11.69 -1.22
CA LYS A 230 -14.50 11.82 0.21
C LYS A 230 -13.45 10.95 0.89
N GLN A 231 -12.49 11.58 1.57
CA GLN A 231 -11.69 10.80 2.52
C GLN A 231 -12.56 10.50 3.73
N SER A 232 -12.34 9.34 4.35
CA SER A 232 -12.79 8.99 5.69
C SER A 232 -11.62 8.46 6.51
N ASN A 233 -11.54 8.84 7.78
CA ASN A 233 -10.57 8.28 8.73
C ASN A 233 -11.19 8.06 10.11
N PHE A 234 -10.67 7.04 10.80
CA PHE A 234 -11.01 6.60 12.14
C PHE A 234 -9.74 6.52 12.97
N ASP A 235 -9.77 7.00 14.21
CA ASP A 235 -8.62 6.98 15.13
C ASP A 235 -7.33 7.62 14.60
N LEU A 236 -7.43 8.51 13.61
CA LEU A 236 -6.34 9.44 13.25
C LEU A 236 -6.20 10.56 14.30
N ASP A 237 -6.42 10.27 15.57
CA ASP A 237 -6.44 11.28 16.62
C ASP A 237 -5.01 11.70 17.07
N GLY A 238 -4.96 12.53 18.11
CA GLY A 238 -3.71 13.11 18.61
C GLY A 238 -3.21 14.31 17.80
N ASP A 239 -1.93 14.67 18.01
CA ASP A 239 -1.31 15.83 17.36
C ASP A 239 -0.91 15.51 15.91
N VAL A 240 -1.89 15.33 15.02
CA VAL A 240 -1.68 15.06 13.59
C VAL A 240 -2.37 16.08 12.69
N SER A 241 -1.89 16.20 11.45
CA SER A 241 -2.57 17.00 10.41
C SER A 241 -2.65 16.22 9.10
N LEU A 242 -3.76 16.39 8.38
CA LEU A 242 -4.02 15.73 7.09
C LEU A 242 -4.14 16.76 5.96
N LYS A 243 -3.38 16.56 4.89
CA LYS A 243 -3.40 17.41 3.70
C LYS A 243 -3.43 16.59 2.42
N VAL A 244 -4.14 17.10 1.42
CA VAL A 244 -4.24 16.50 0.08
C VAL A 244 -3.35 17.26 -0.90
N PHE A 245 -2.43 16.54 -1.52
CA PHE A 245 -1.56 17.02 -2.59
C PHE A 245 -1.86 16.26 -3.89
N SER A 246 -1.64 16.94 -5.01
CA SER A 246 -1.73 16.33 -6.34
C SER A 246 -1.04 17.22 -7.37
N VAL A 247 -1.17 16.87 -8.65
CA VAL A 247 -0.74 17.76 -9.73
C VAL A 247 -1.49 19.10 -9.76
N ALA A 248 -2.68 19.19 -9.13
CA ALA A 248 -3.55 20.37 -9.10
C ALA A 248 -3.78 20.94 -7.68
N LYS A 249 -3.37 20.23 -6.63
CA LYS A 249 -3.53 20.67 -5.22
C LYS A 249 -2.19 20.77 -4.52
N ASN A 250 -1.97 21.86 -3.80
CA ASN A 250 -0.77 22.10 -3.02
C ASN A 250 -1.08 22.18 -1.52
N GLY A 251 -1.56 21.06 -0.95
CA GLY A 251 -1.79 20.92 0.49
C GLY A 251 -3.16 21.42 0.95
N HIS A 252 -4.23 20.94 0.32
CA HIS A 252 -5.60 21.21 0.77
C HIS A 252 -5.86 20.51 2.12
N THR A 253 -6.29 21.26 3.12
CA THR A 253 -6.58 20.70 4.45
C THR A 253 -7.76 19.74 4.40
N ALA A 254 -7.59 18.56 4.98
CA ALA A 254 -8.66 17.59 5.20
C ALA A 254 -8.88 17.38 6.70
N THR A 255 -10.09 16.93 7.06
CA THR A 255 -10.47 16.74 8.46
C THR A 255 -9.81 15.50 9.06
N VAL A 256 -9.41 15.62 10.32
CA VAL A 256 -8.80 14.57 11.15
C VAL A 256 -9.83 14.11 12.18
N SER A 257 -9.95 12.81 12.40
CA SER A 257 -10.85 12.25 13.41
C SER A 257 -10.34 12.43 14.84
N GLY A 258 -11.24 12.24 15.81
CA GLY A 258 -10.86 12.04 17.21
C GLY A 258 -10.88 10.56 17.57
N ASP A 259 -10.59 10.28 18.84
CA ASP A 259 -10.63 8.94 19.45
C ASP A 259 -12.00 8.27 19.29
N ASN A 260 -11.98 7.06 18.78
CA ASN A 260 -13.07 6.14 18.50
C ASN A 260 -14.21 6.75 17.66
N VAL A 261 -13.87 7.59 16.68
CA VAL A 261 -14.86 8.32 15.86
C VAL A 261 -14.45 8.38 14.39
N TRP A 262 -15.38 8.05 13.50
CA TRP A 262 -15.23 8.31 12.06
C TRP A 262 -15.42 9.79 11.72
N THR A 263 -14.52 10.35 10.92
CA THR A 263 -14.65 11.70 10.36
C THR A 263 -14.31 11.71 8.87
N SER A 264 -14.87 12.66 8.11
CA SER A 264 -14.65 12.75 6.67
C SER A 264 -14.57 14.20 6.17
N SER A 265 -13.99 14.37 4.98
CA SER A 265 -14.06 15.62 4.22
C SER A 265 -14.08 15.36 2.72
N THR A 266 -14.83 16.18 1.98
CA THR A 266 -14.97 16.06 0.53
C THR A 266 -14.09 17.07 -0.20
N HIS A 267 -13.40 16.60 -1.23
CA HIS A 267 -12.48 17.39 -2.05
C HIS A 267 -12.82 17.21 -3.53
N ARG A 268 -12.96 18.32 -4.26
CA ARG A 268 -13.19 18.28 -5.72
C ARG A 268 -11.97 17.73 -6.44
N ILE A 269 -12.19 16.94 -7.47
CA ILE A 269 -11.15 16.45 -8.39
C ILE A 269 -11.23 17.26 -9.68
N SER A 270 -10.08 17.70 -10.16
CA SER A 270 -9.91 18.34 -11.46
C SER A 270 -9.55 17.29 -12.52
N GLU A 271 -9.85 17.59 -13.79
CA GLU A 271 -9.51 16.70 -14.91
C GLU A 271 -8.01 16.40 -15.00
N LYS A 272 -7.14 17.31 -14.50
CA LYS A 272 -5.69 17.11 -14.50
C LYS A 272 -5.24 15.97 -13.59
N GLU A 273 -6.06 15.61 -12.61
CA GLU A 273 -5.78 14.54 -11.64
C GLU A 273 -6.24 13.16 -12.11
N HIS A 274 -7.00 13.08 -13.21
CA HIS A 274 -7.47 11.81 -13.76
C HIS A 274 -6.32 10.95 -14.28
N GLY A 275 -6.38 9.65 -13.98
CA GLY A 275 -5.36 8.68 -14.34
C GLY A 275 -4.10 8.75 -13.46
N LEU A 276 -4.16 9.44 -12.31
CA LEU A 276 -3.03 9.63 -11.40
C LEU A 276 -3.44 9.33 -9.96
N SER A 277 -2.46 9.00 -9.11
CA SER A 277 -2.64 8.97 -7.67
C SER A 277 -2.59 10.38 -7.08
N LEU A 278 -3.39 10.62 -6.03
CA LEU A 278 -3.19 11.74 -5.11
C LEU A 278 -2.09 11.39 -4.10
N ASP A 279 -1.68 12.36 -3.29
CA ASP A 279 -0.80 12.16 -2.13
C ASP A 279 -1.49 12.77 -0.90
N LEU A 280 -2.08 11.91 -0.09
CA LEU A 280 -2.66 12.29 1.20
C LEU A 280 -1.56 12.17 2.25
N GLN A 281 -1.13 13.32 2.76
CA GLN A 281 -0.04 13.44 3.72
C GLN A 281 -0.60 13.56 5.14
N ILE A 282 -0.28 12.58 5.97
CA ILE A 282 -0.50 12.61 7.42
C ILE A 282 0.80 13.02 8.07
N THR A 283 0.83 14.20 8.69
CA THR A 283 1.99 14.65 9.47
C THR A 283 1.71 14.46 10.95
N SER A 284 2.43 13.54 11.59
CA SER A 284 2.37 13.33 13.05
C SER A 284 3.38 14.21 13.78
N LEU A 285 2.95 14.92 14.82
CA LEU A 285 3.81 15.74 15.68
C LEU A 285 4.20 15.01 16.98
N THR A 286 3.55 13.89 17.27
CA THR A 286 3.80 13.05 18.44
C THR A 286 4.77 11.90 18.16
N LYS A 287 5.23 11.22 19.22
CA LYS A 287 5.96 9.95 19.15
C LYS A 287 5.10 8.75 19.55
N ALA A 288 3.87 9.01 19.99
CA ALA A 288 2.94 7.95 20.34
C ALA A 288 2.70 7.09 19.10
N SER A 289 2.69 5.77 19.28
CA SER A 289 2.08 4.87 18.30
C SER A 289 0.61 5.27 18.18
N ASN A 290 0.12 5.27 16.95
CA ASN A 290 -1.29 5.43 16.68
C ASN A 290 -1.64 4.52 15.50
N ASP A 291 -2.70 3.74 15.71
CA ASP A 291 -3.28 2.83 14.74
C ASP A 291 -4.58 3.45 14.26
N LEU A 292 -4.84 3.35 12.96
CA LEU A 292 -5.98 4.04 12.37
C LEU A 292 -6.48 3.31 11.13
N VAL A 293 -7.72 3.60 10.78
CA VAL A 293 -8.34 3.14 9.54
C VAL A 293 -8.59 4.31 8.60
N PHE A 294 -8.27 4.12 7.31
CA PHE A 294 -8.39 5.14 6.29
C PHE A 294 -8.94 4.58 4.98
N TYR A 295 -9.95 5.24 4.41
CA TYR A 295 -10.40 4.96 3.05
C TYR A 295 -10.80 6.22 2.30
N VAL A 296 -10.94 6.11 0.97
CA VAL A 296 -11.41 7.19 0.11
C VAL A 296 -12.49 6.66 -0.82
N THR A 297 -13.61 7.35 -0.93
CA THR A 297 -14.67 7.06 -1.91
C THR A 297 -14.83 8.16 -2.95
N ASP A 298 -15.41 7.84 -4.09
CA ASP A 298 -15.85 8.81 -5.10
C ASP A 298 -17.22 9.43 -4.74
N GLN A 299 -17.76 10.24 -5.66
CA GLN A 299 -19.08 10.86 -5.51
C GLN A 299 -20.28 9.89 -5.42
N TYR A 300 -20.07 8.60 -5.68
CA TYR A 300 -21.08 7.54 -5.63
C TYR A 300 -20.81 6.56 -4.49
N ASP A 301 -19.97 6.94 -3.53
CA ASP A 301 -19.54 6.11 -2.40
C ASP A 301 -18.81 4.82 -2.84
N VAL A 302 -18.18 4.82 -4.03
CA VAL A 302 -17.34 3.71 -4.49
C VAL A 302 -15.90 3.93 -4.00
N ALA A 303 -15.34 2.94 -3.30
CA ALA A 303 -13.98 3.04 -2.77
C ALA A 303 -12.91 3.11 -3.87
N LEU A 304 -11.89 3.94 -3.64
CA LEU A 304 -10.72 4.10 -4.51
C LEU A 304 -9.57 3.23 -3.99
N PRO A 305 -8.79 2.58 -4.88
CA PRO A 305 -7.67 1.77 -4.47
C PRO A 305 -6.44 2.63 -4.10
N PHE A 306 -5.80 2.30 -2.99
CA PHE A 306 -4.48 2.78 -2.57
C PHE A 306 -3.43 1.80 -3.08
N PHE A 307 -2.61 2.21 -4.04
CA PHE A 307 -1.52 1.37 -4.53
C PHE A 307 -0.24 1.64 -3.74
N ALA A 308 0.40 0.58 -3.26
CA ALA A 308 1.68 0.66 -2.57
C ALA A 308 2.76 1.32 -3.44
N VAL A 309 2.70 1.11 -4.76
CA VAL A 309 3.40 1.97 -5.74
C VAL A 309 2.39 2.83 -6.48
N PRO A 310 2.43 4.16 -6.34
CA PRO A 310 1.47 5.05 -6.99
C PRO A 310 1.55 4.93 -8.52
N LEU A 311 0.40 4.72 -9.16
CA LEU A 311 0.31 4.67 -10.62
C LEU A 311 0.58 6.08 -11.18
N GLY A 312 1.56 6.18 -12.08
CA GLY A 312 2.08 7.46 -12.56
C GLY A 312 3.20 8.08 -11.71
N GLY A 313 3.62 7.39 -10.63
CA GLY A 313 4.62 7.85 -9.67
C GLY A 313 4.08 8.82 -8.62
N PRO A 314 4.86 9.20 -7.59
CA PRO A 314 4.43 10.15 -6.59
C PRO A 314 4.04 11.49 -7.25
N PRO A 315 2.84 12.03 -7.00
CA PRO A 315 2.36 13.20 -7.69
C PRO A 315 3.22 14.43 -7.35
N ARG A 316 3.47 15.26 -8.36
CA ARG A 316 4.18 16.54 -8.20
C ARG A 316 3.29 17.68 -8.68
N TYR A 317 3.05 18.66 -7.82
CA TYR A 317 2.27 19.85 -8.16
C TYR A 317 2.88 20.57 -9.37
N ARG A 318 2.02 20.92 -10.35
CA ARG A 318 2.45 21.63 -11.56
C ARG A 318 2.08 23.10 -11.42
N TYR A 319 3.09 23.96 -11.27
CA TYR A 319 2.91 25.40 -11.22
C TYR A 319 2.38 25.93 -12.56
N GLU A 320 1.24 26.62 -12.53
CA GLU A 320 0.79 27.45 -13.65
C GLU A 320 1.41 28.84 -13.50
N VAL A 321 2.45 29.13 -14.28
CA VAL A 321 3.04 30.47 -14.32
C VAL A 321 2.30 31.28 -15.37
N ASP A 322 1.34 32.09 -14.95
CA ASP A 322 0.67 33.04 -15.82
C ASP A 322 1.57 34.27 -16.01
N VAL A 323 2.42 34.26 -17.04
CA VAL A 323 3.28 35.40 -17.38
C VAL A 323 2.41 36.48 -18.00
N LYS A 324 1.92 37.41 -17.17
CA LYS A 324 1.34 38.67 -17.66
C LYS A 324 2.46 39.51 -18.27
N ILE A 325 2.65 39.38 -19.59
CA ILE A 325 3.47 40.30 -20.37
C ILE A 325 2.78 41.68 -20.27
N ARG A 326 3.37 42.60 -19.50
CA ARG A 326 2.97 44.01 -19.56
C ARG A 326 3.32 44.51 -20.96
N LYS A 327 2.30 44.96 -21.71
CA LYS A 327 2.49 45.67 -22.99
C LYS A 327 3.18 47.00 -22.78
#